data_AF-A0A7C7TW69-F1
#
_entry.id   AF-A0A7C7TW69-F1
#
_cell.length_a   1.000
_cell.length_b   1.000
_cell.length_c   1.000
_cell.angle_alpha   90.00
_cell.angle_beta   90.00
_cell.angle_gamma   90.00
#
_symmetry.space_group_name_H-M   'P 1'
#
loop_
_entity.id
_entity.type
_entity.pdbx_description
1 polymer ?
#
loop_
_entity_poly.entity_id
_entity_poly.type
_entity_poly.pdbx_seq_one_letter_code
_entity_poly.pdbx_strand_id
1 'polypeptide(L)' 'MRFSKSALMGAGLGFVMGITFLIISLFQFDDAETNAKDVAMVSVLFGIPFSVIIGLGIGWAWGKFLGPNSLN' A
#
# COMPACT_ATOMS: atom_id res chain seq x y z
N MET A 1 -7.06 -0.60 19.38
CA MET A 1 -8.22 -0.75 18.47
C MET A 1 -8.08 -2.07 17.73
N ARG A 2 -9.17 -2.84 17.57
CA ARG A 2 -9.16 -4.07 16.76
C ARG A 2 -9.57 -3.73 15.33
N PHE A 3 -8.71 -3.98 14.35
CA PHE A 3 -9.03 -3.74 12.93
C PHE A 3 -10.14 -4.69 12.45
N SER A 4 -11.04 -4.20 11.60
CA SER A 4 -12.06 -5.03 10.94
C SER A 4 -11.42 -5.91 9.86
N LYS A 5 -12.09 -7.00 9.46
CA LYS A 5 -11.62 -7.87 8.38
C LYS A 5 -11.40 -7.09 7.08
N SER A 6 -12.36 -6.24 6.69
CA SER A 6 -12.25 -5.38 5.51
C SER A 6 -11.05 -4.43 5.58
N ALA A 7 -10.76 -3.86 6.76
CA ALA A 7 -9.59 -3.01 6.95
C ALA A 7 -8.29 -3.80 6.79
N LEU A 8 -8.20 -5.01 7.34
CA LEU A 8 -7.02 -5.88 7.18
C LEU A 8 -6.82 -6.31 5.71
N MET A 9 -7.90 -6.63 4.99
CA MET A 9 -7.83 -6.92 3.56
C MET A 9 -7.37 -5.70 2.76
N GLY A 10 -7.91 -4.51 3.08
CA GLY A 10 -7.47 -3.25 2.49
C GLY A 10 -5.99 -2.97 2.76
N ALA A 11 -5.50 -3.22 3.98
CA ALA A 11 -4.08 -3.12 4.32
C ALA A 11 -3.21 -4.06 3.47
N GLY A 12 -3.66 -5.30 3.30
CA GLY A 12 -2.99 -6.29 2.45
C GLY A 12 -2.91 -5.88 0.99
N LEU A 13 -4.02 -5.37 0.43
CA LEU A 13 -4.03 -4.80 -0.92
C LEU A 13 -3.09 -3.60 -1.03
N GLY A 14 -3.12 -2.70 -0.03
CA GLY A 14 -2.20 -1.57 0.06
C GLY A 14 -0.74 -2.01 0.01
N PHE A 15 -0.37 -3.04 0.77
CA PHE A 15 0.97 -3.60 0.78
C PHE A 15 1.39 -4.15 -0.59
N VAL A 16 0.54 -4.95 -1.23
CA VAL A 16 0.81 -5.51 -2.58
C VAL A 16 0.96 -4.39 -3.61
N MET A 17 0.12 -3.37 -3.56
CA MET A 17 0.23 -2.20 -4.43
C MET A 17 1.52 -1.42 -4.17
N GLY A 18 1.92 -1.22 -2.92
CA GLY A 18 3.18 -0.58 -2.56
C GLY A 18 4.40 -1.33 -3.12
N ILE A 19 4.41 -2.66 -3.03
CA ILE A 19 5.45 -3.50 -3.65
C ILE A 19 5.42 -3.37 -5.17
N THR A 20 4.23 -3.39 -5.77
CA THR A 20 4.06 -3.25 -7.22
C THR A 20 4.63 -1.91 -7.71
N PHE A 21 4.35 -0.82 -6.99
CA PHE A 21 4.92 0.49 -7.29
C PHE A 21 6.43 0.54 -7.09
N LEU A 22 6.98 -0.10 -6.05
CA LEU A 22 8.43 -0.23 -5.90
C LEU A 22 9.04 -0.92 -7.13
N ILE A 23 8.48 -2.04 -7.57
CA ILE A 23 8.98 -2.78 -8.73
C ILE A 23 8.95 -1.89 -9.97
N ILE A 24 7.83 -1.21 -10.23
CA ILE A 24 7.69 -0.29 -11.37
C ILE A 24 8.74 0.83 -11.29
N SER A 25 8.89 1.46 -10.12
CA SER A 25 9.87 2.53 -9.92
C SER A 25 11.30 2.05 -10.16
N LEU A 26 11.64 0.82 -9.76
CA LEU A 26 12.97 0.23 -10.03
C LEU A 26 13.22 -0.03 -11.53
N PHE A 27 12.18 -0.15 -12.35
CA PHE A 27 12.31 -0.29 -13.80
C PHE A 27 12.21 1.04 -14.56
N GLN A 28 11.81 2.14 -13.91
CA GLN A 28 11.51 3.41 -14.57
C GLN A 28 12.30 4.60 -14.03
N PHE A 29 13.18 4.41 -13.05
CA PHE A 29 13.97 5.50 -12.51
C PHE A 29 15.04 5.97 -13.51
N ASP A 30 15.39 7.25 -13.44
CA ASP A 30 16.44 7.84 -14.27
C ASP A 30 17.81 7.66 -13.59
N ASP A 31 18.68 6.87 -14.20
CA ASP A 31 20.04 6.60 -13.72
C ASP A 31 20.95 7.84 -13.70
N ALA A 32 20.60 8.92 -14.41
CA ALA A 32 21.36 10.17 -14.41
C ALA A 32 21.05 11.05 -13.19
N GLU A 33 19.86 10.90 -12.59
CA GLU A 33 19.41 11.72 -11.45
C GLU A 33 19.33 10.95 -10.13
N THR A 34 19.12 9.63 -10.16
CA THR A 34 18.98 8.80 -8.96
C THR A 34 19.59 7.42 -9.14
N ASN A 35 19.54 6.61 -8.08
CA ASN A 35 20.01 5.22 -8.12
C ASN A 35 18.97 4.27 -7.52
N ALA A 36 19.07 3.00 -7.89
CA ALA A 36 18.14 1.95 -7.44
C ALA A 36 18.06 1.82 -5.91
N LYS A 37 19.15 2.08 -5.19
CA LYS A 37 19.18 1.99 -3.71
C LYS A 37 18.33 3.09 -3.08
N ASP A 38 18.42 4.31 -3.57
CA ASP A 38 17.65 5.45 -3.05
C ASP A 38 16.16 5.30 -3.37
N VAL A 39 15.84 4.86 -4.59
CA VAL A 39 14.46 4.50 -5.00
C VAL A 39 13.89 3.41 -4.10
N ALA A 40 14.66 2.36 -3.81
CA ALA A 40 14.26 1.29 -2.90
C ALA A 40 14.09 1.78 -1.46
N MET A 41 15.01 2.61 -0.94
CA MET A 41 14.91 3.16 0.41
C MET A 41 13.66 4.03 0.58
N VAL A 42 13.41 4.96 -0.34
CA VAL A 42 12.24 5.85 -0.27
C VAL A 42 10.94 5.03 -0.35
N SER A 43 10.91 4.05 -1.26
CA SER A 43 9.74 3.19 -1.41
C SER A 43 9.49 2.32 -0.18
N VAL A 44 10.52 1.76 0.45
CA VAL A 44 10.36 0.92 1.66
C VAL A 44 10.01 1.75 2.89
N LEU A 45 10.64 2.90 3.07
CA LEU A 45 10.44 3.74 4.26
C LEU A 45 9.15 4.55 4.19
N PHE A 46 8.72 4.95 2.99
CA PHE A 46 7.57 5.83 2.81
C PHE A 46 6.52 5.23 1.88
N GLY A 47 6.89 4.81 0.66
CA GLY A 47 5.93 4.34 -0.33
C GLY A 47 5.02 3.19 0.16
N ILE A 48 5.63 2.11 0.66
CA ILE A 48 4.92 0.93 1.15
C ILE A 48 4.10 1.28 2.41
N PRO A 49 4.65 1.89 3.48
CA PRO A 49 3.84 2.30 4.63
C PRO A 49 2.66 3.19 4.25
N PHE A 50 2.87 4.15 3.34
CA PHE A 50 1.81 5.06 2.91
C PHE A 50 0.70 4.32 2.15
N SER A 51 1.06 3.42 1.24
CA SER A 51 0.10 2.57 0.52
C SER A 51 -0.71 1.67 1.45
N VAL A 52 -0.09 1.13 2.51
CA VAL A 52 -0.78 0.33 3.54
C VAL A 52 -1.76 1.17 4.34
N ILE A 53 -1.38 2.40 4.73
CA ILE A 53 -2.27 3.32 5.45
C ILE A 53 -3.48 3.69 4.59
N ILE A 54 -3.26 3.98 3.31
CA ILE A 54 -4.34 4.23 2.34
C ILE A 54 -5.25 3.00 2.25
N GLY A 55 -4.66 1.80 2.08
CA GLY A 55 -5.39 0.54 2.02
C GLY A 55 -6.23 0.28 3.27
N LEU A 56 -5.68 0.53 4.47
CA LEU A 56 -6.41 0.46 5.74
C LEU A 56 -7.61 1.42 5.75
N GLY A 57 -7.41 2.66 5.30
CA GLY A 57 -8.46 3.68 5.23
C GLY A 57 -9.59 3.26 4.28
N ILE A 58 -9.25 2.77 3.08
CA ILE A 58 -10.21 2.29 2.09
C ILE A 58 -10.96 1.06 2.62
N GLY A 59 -10.25 0.06 3.14
CA GLY A 59 -10.86 -1.16 3.67
C GLY A 59 -11.76 -0.90 4.88
N TRP A 60 -11.37 0.05 5.74
CA TRP A 60 -12.23 0.50 6.84
C TRP A 60 -13.49 1.22 6.33
N ALA A 61 -13.33 2.16 5.39
CA ALA A 61 -14.46 2.88 4.80
C ALA A 61 -15.43 1.90 4.12
N TRP A 62 -14.90 0.94 3.37
CA TRP A 62 -15.68 -0.13 2.73
C TRP A 62 -16.51 -0.91 3.74
N GLY A 63 -15.89 -1.40 4.83
CA GLY A 63 -16.61 -2.11 5.88
C GLY A 63 -17.66 -1.25 6.59
N LYS A 64 -17.45 0.08 6.67
CA LYS A 64 -18.40 1.02 7.27
C LYS A 64 -19.62 1.28 6.37
N PHE A 65 -19.43 1.41 5.05
CA PHE A 65 -20.51 1.77 4.13
C PHE A 65 -21.27 0.57 3.55
N LEU A 66 -20.59 -0.56 3.32
CA LEU A 66 -21.17 -1.74 2.67
C LEU A 66 -21.44 -2.90 3.63
N GLY A 67 -21.06 -2.73 4.90
CA GLY A 67 -21.33 -3.66 5.98
C GLY A 67 -20.13 -4.57 6.31
N PRO A 68 -20.08 -5.11 7.55
CA PRO A 68 -18.91 -5.81 8.10
C PRO A 68 -18.50 -7.11 7.38
N ASN A 69 -19.43 -7.64 6.57
CA ASN A 69 -19.35 -8.94 5.89
C ASN A 69 -19.38 -8.81 4.36
N SER A 70 -19.23 -7.60 3.82
CA SER A 70 -19.28 -7.34 2.37
C SER A 70 -18.15 -7.99 1.57
N LEU A 71 -17.09 -8.47 2.24
CA LEU A 71 -15.95 -9.16 1.65
C LEU A 71 -15.83 -10.62 2.14
N ASN A 72 -16.92 -11.20 2.65
CA ASN A 72 -16.98 -12.63 2.99
C ASN A 72 -17.21 -13.49 1.73
#